data_AF-A0A382Z8H2-F1
#
_entry.id   AF-A0A382Z8H2-F1
#
_cell.length_a   1.000
_cell.length_b   1.000
_cell.length_c   1.000
_cell.angle_alpha   90.00
_cell.angle_beta   90.00
_cell.angle_gamma   90.00
#
_symmetry.space_group_name_H-M   'P 1'
#
loop_
_entity.id
_entity.type
_entity.pdbx_description
1 polymer ?
#
loop_
_entity_poly.entity_id
_entity_poly.type
_entity_poly.pdbx_seq_one_letter_code
_entity_poly.pdbx_strand_id
1 'polypeptide(L)'
;VNSPLPQLSPSLEQCAKDLAEQGYCLLRDALTDGQLEPLRKRLTDQALAEKQQGFAFQDGGHSQNWGDFRDSAGALRPQEFTETQGGRNQRVWTLVNKGAV
;
A
#
# COMPACT_ATOMS: atom_id res chain seq x y z
N VAL A 1 -32.85 -8.99 -3.36
CA VAL A 1 -32.24 -9.90 -4.35
C VAL A 1 -30.75 -9.88 -4.08
N ASN A 2 -30.15 -10.98 -3.64
CA ASN A 2 -28.68 -11.03 -3.47
C ASN A 2 -28.08 -11.13 -4.87
N SER A 3 -27.62 -10.02 -5.43
CA SER A 3 -26.83 -10.07 -6.66
C SER A 3 -25.54 -10.84 -6.34
N PRO A 4 -25.15 -11.81 -7.17
CA PRO A 4 -23.94 -12.59 -6.93
C PRO A 4 -22.73 -11.65 -6.88
N LEU A 5 -21.84 -11.89 -5.91
CA LEU A 5 -20.62 -11.11 -5.76
C LEU A 5 -19.70 -11.33 -6.98
N PRO A 6 -18.99 -10.29 -7.46
CA PRO A 6 -17.99 -10.40 -8.52
C PRO A 6 -17.06 -11.59 -8.32
N GLN A 7 -16.81 -12.33 -9.40
CA GLN A 7 -15.92 -13.48 -9.43
C GLN A 7 -14.66 -13.17 -10.23
N LEU A 8 -13.60 -13.94 -10.02
CA LEU A 8 -12.32 -13.76 -10.72
C LEU A 8 -12.46 -13.99 -12.23
N SER A 9 -12.33 -12.94 -13.03
CA SER A 9 -12.57 -12.93 -14.48
C SER A 9 -11.35 -12.43 -15.25
N PRO A 10 -10.97 -13.05 -16.38
CA PRO A 10 -9.96 -12.49 -17.30
C PRO A 10 -10.54 -11.44 -18.27
N SER A 11 -11.87 -11.24 -18.31
CA SER A 11 -12.52 -10.29 -19.23
C SER A 11 -12.66 -8.91 -18.58
N LEU A 12 -12.11 -7.90 -19.26
CA LEU A 12 -12.25 -6.49 -18.88
C LEU A 12 -13.70 -6.02 -18.98
N GLU A 13 -14.47 -6.53 -19.94
CA GLU A 13 -15.89 -6.19 -20.10
C GLU A 13 -16.71 -6.69 -18.90
N GLN A 14 -16.45 -7.91 -18.43
CA GLN A 14 -17.10 -8.42 -17.23
C GLN A 14 -16.67 -7.62 -15.99
N CYS A 15 -15.37 -7.34 -15.84
CA CYS A 15 -14.88 -6.53 -14.73
C CYS A 15 -15.46 -5.11 -14.73
N ALA A 16 -15.66 -4.49 -15.89
CA ALA A 16 -16.29 -3.18 -16.00
C ALA A 16 -17.77 -3.22 -15.58
N LYS A 17 -18.50 -4.29 -15.94
CA LYS A 17 -19.88 -4.50 -15.47
C LYS A 17 -19.94 -4.71 -13.96
N ASP A 18 -19.09 -5.60 -13.44
CA ASP A 18 -18.99 -5.88 -12.00
C ASP A 18 -18.67 -4.59 -11.23
N LEU A 19 -17.73 -3.77 -11.72
CA LEU A 19 -17.39 -2.49 -11.12
C LEU A 19 -18.58 -1.52 -11.13
N ALA A 20 -19.33 -1.44 -12.25
CA ALA A 20 -20.48 -0.54 -12.36
C ALA A 20 -21.67 -0.97 -11.50
N GLU A 21 -21.90 -2.28 -11.37
CA GLU A 21 -23.05 -2.82 -10.63
C GLU A 21 -22.79 -3.02 -9.14
N GLN A 22 -21.54 -3.31 -8.76
CA GLN A 22 -21.15 -3.77 -7.41
C GLN A 22 -20.11 -2.88 -6.74
N GLY A 23 -19.51 -1.93 -7.46
CA GLY A 23 -18.49 -1.02 -6.94
C GLY A 23 -17.08 -1.62 -6.86
N TYR A 24 -16.89 -2.87 -7.28
CA TYR A 24 -15.58 -3.52 -7.39
C TYR A 24 -15.60 -4.69 -8.40
N CYS A 25 -14.43 -5.15 -8.83
CA CYS A 25 -14.28 -6.34 -9.66
C CYS A 25 -13.01 -7.12 -9.30
N LEU A 26 -12.90 -8.36 -9.77
CA LEU A 26 -11.71 -9.20 -9.58
C LEU A 26 -11.13 -9.59 -10.95
N LEU A 27 -10.14 -8.83 -11.41
CA LEU A 27 -9.44 -9.11 -12.67
C LEU A 27 -8.38 -10.20 -12.46
N ARG A 28 -8.51 -11.28 -13.21
CA ARG A 28 -7.52 -12.37 -13.27
C ARG A 28 -6.31 -11.91 -14.06
N ASP A 29 -5.12 -12.32 -13.62
CA ASP A 29 -3.86 -12.14 -14.34
C ASP A 29 -3.62 -10.66 -14.73
N ALA A 30 -4.05 -9.72 -13.88
CA ALA A 30 -3.90 -8.28 -14.10
C ALA A 30 -2.43 -7.85 -14.27
N LEU A 31 -1.51 -8.64 -13.72
CA LEU A 31 -0.08 -8.57 -13.97
C LEU A 31 0.40 -9.95 -14.38
N THR A 32 1.22 -10.01 -15.44
CA THR A 32 1.95 -11.23 -15.79
C THR A 32 3.07 -11.50 -14.79
N ASP A 33 3.56 -12.74 -14.69
CA ASP A 33 4.72 -13.07 -13.84
C ASP A 33 5.96 -12.22 -14.19
N GLY A 34 6.17 -11.95 -15.49
CA GLY A 34 7.25 -11.09 -15.97
C GLY A 34 7.13 -9.62 -15.54
N GLN A 35 5.94 -9.15 -15.16
CA GLN A 35 5.72 -7.82 -14.58
C GLN A 35 5.72 -7.87 -13.06
N LEU A 36 5.13 -8.91 -12.46
CA LEU A 36 4.94 -9.05 -11.03
C LEU A 36 6.27 -9.22 -10.29
N GLU A 37 7.15 -10.09 -10.78
CA GLU A 37 8.41 -10.37 -10.09
C GLU A 37 9.35 -9.15 -10.02
N PRO A 38 9.62 -8.41 -11.13
CA PRO A 38 10.43 -7.20 -11.06
C PRO A 38 9.81 -6.10 -10.21
N LEU A 39 8.47 -5.94 -10.28
CA LEU A 39 7.74 -4.96 -9.48
C LEU A 39 7.88 -5.27 -7.99
N ARG A 40 7.62 -6.53 -7.60
CA ARG A 40 7.77 -6.99 -6.21
C ARG A 40 9.20 -6.75 -5.74
N LYS A 41 10.19 -7.18 -6.51
CA LYS A 41 11.60 -7.01 -6.16
C LYS A 41 11.93 -5.53 -5.93
N ARG A 42 11.59 -4.65 -6.88
CA ARG A 42 11.90 -3.22 -6.80
C ARG A 42 11.24 -2.55 -5.59
N LEU A 43 9.99 -2.91 -5.28
CA LEU A 43 9.27 -2.40 -4.10
C LEU A 43 9.90 -2.88 -2.79
N THR A 44 10.24 -4.17 -2.70
CA THR A 44 10.86 -4.75 -1.51
C THR A 44 12.26 -4.18 -1.26
N ASP A 45 13.08 -4.07 -2.31
CA ASP A 45 14.43 -3.48 -2.21
C ASP A 45 14.34 -2.02 -1.73
N GLN A 46 13.40 -1.23 -2.29
CA GLN A 46 13.15 0.14 -1.84
C GLN A 46 12.77 0.20 -0.37
N ALA A 47 11.81 -0.63 0.02
CA ALA A 47 11.27 -0.65 1.37
C ALA A 47 12.40 -0.93 2.37
N LEU A 48 13.25 -1.92 2.06
CA LEU A 48 14.39 -2.28 2.88
C LEU A 48 15.43 -1.15 2.96
N ALA A 49 15.80 -0.55 1.83
CA ALA A 49 16.77 0.54 1.80
C ALA A 49 16.30 1.76 2.61
N GLU A 50 15.02 2.12 2.52
CA GLU A 50 14.43 3.20 3.33
C GLU A 50 14.51 2.91 4.82
N LYS A 51 14.29 1.66 5.24
CA LYS A 51 14.46 1.28 6.66
C LYS A 51 15.91 1.43 7.09
N GLN A 52 16.86 0.95 6.28
CA GLN A 52 18.29 1.03 6.57
C GLN A 52 18.81 2.47 6.63
N GLN A 53 18.28 3.36 5.79
CA GLN A 53 18.68 4.77 5.72
C GLN A 53 17.91 5.67 6.72
N GLY A 54 16.93 5.11 7.45
CA GLY A 54 16.10 5.89 8.38
C GLY A 54 15.05 6.78 7.71
N PHE A 55 14.72 6.54 6.44
CA PHE A 55 13.70 7.26 5.68
C PHE A 55 12.32 6.58 5.70
N ALA A 56 12.24 5.36 6.25
CA ALA A 56 10.99 4.61 6.31
C ALA A 56 9.95 5.33 7.20
N PHE A 57 8.82 5.66 6.59
CA PHE A 57 7.63 6.16 7.28
C PHE A 57 6.67 4.99 7.53
N GLN A 58 6.41 4.67 8.80
CA GLN A 58 5.63 3.48 9.19
C GLN A 58 4.45 3.84 10.10
N ASP A 59 3.24 3.44 9.72
CA ASP A 59 2.00 3.79 10.45
C ASP A 59 0.99 2.63 10.58
N GLY A 60 -0.12 2.87 11.27
CA GLY A 60 -1.33 2.04 11.25
C GLY A 60 -1.25 0.71 12.01
N GLY A 61 -0.36 0.57 12.99
CA GLY A 61 -0.42 -0.57 13.91
C GLY A 61 -1.37 -0.34 15.08
N HIS A 62 -1.85 -1.45 15.69
CA HIS A 62 -2.84 -1.38 16.76
C HIS A 62 -2.37 -0.64 18.03
N SER A 63 -1.07 -0.52 18.23
CA SER A 63 -0.45 0.17 19.36
C SER A 63 -0.16 1.64 19.06
N GLN A 64 -0.42 2.10 17.84
CA GLN A 64 -0.24 3.49 17.43
C GLN A 64 -1.59 4.20 17.55
N ASN A 65 -1.69 5.18 18.44
CA ASN A 65 -2.94 5.91 18.65
C ASN A 65 -3.18 6.89 17.50
N TRP A 66 -4.18 6.59 16.68
CA TRP A 66 -4.56 7.44 15.56
C TRP A 66 -5.08 8.80 16.05
N GLY A 67 -4.37 9.87 15.67
CA GLY A 67 -4.70 11.24 16.06
C GLY A 67 -3.70 11.87 17.05
N ASP A 68 -2.87 11.06 17.72
CA ASP A 68 -1.80 11.55 18.60
C ASP A 68 -0.50 11.80 17.82
N PHE A 69 -0.59 12.28 16.58
CA PHE A 69 0.60 12.53 15.76
C PHE A 69 1.14 13.94 15.91
N ARG A 70 0.45 14.78 16.69
CA ARG A 70 0.77 16.19 16.87
C ARG A 70 1.13 16.48 18.31
N ASP A 71 2.07 17.38 18.51
CA ASP A 71 2.37 17.91 19.84
C ASP A 71 1.30 18.91 20.31
N SER A 72 1.49 19.46 21.51
CA SER A 72 0.57 20.46 22.09
C SER A 72 0.48 21.76 21.30
N ALA A 73 1.45 22.06 20.42
CA ALA A 73 1.44 23.18 19.50
C ALA A 73 0.78 22.83 18.15
N GLY A 74 0.38 21.57 17.97
CA GLY A 74 -0.22 21.07 16.73
C GLY A 74 0.80 20.68 15.66
N ALA A 75 2.11 20.67 15.94
CA ALA A 75 3.12 20.25 14.98
C ALA A 75 3.22 18.73 14.91
N LEU A 76 3.45 18.18 13.71
CA LEU A 76 3.63 16.73 13.54
C LEU A 76 4.87 16.26 14.30
N ARG A 77 4.79 15.04 14.86
CA ARG A 77 5.87 14.32 15.54
C ARG A 77 6.40 13.20 14.62
N PRO A 78 7.41 13.44 13.77
CA PRO A 78 7.84 12.46 12.77
C PRO A 78 8.36 11.15 13.38
N GLN A 79 8.88 11.22 14.59
CA GLN A 79 9.37 10.07 15.35
C GLN A 79 8.29 9.04 15.70
N GLU A 80 7.01 9.43 15.63
CA GLU A 80 5.88 8.51 15.86
C GLU A 80 5.67 7.53 14.70
N PHE A 81 6.25 7.80 13.53
CA PHE A 81 6.04 7.00 12.31
C PHE A 81 7.15 5.96 12.10
N THR A 82 7.43 5.17 13.13
CA THR A 82 8.43 4.10 13.10
C THR A 82 7.85 2.78 13.58
N GLU A 83 8.53 1.69 13.25
CA GLU A 83 8.19 0.35 13.74
C GLU A 83 8.27 0.25 15.27
N THR A 84 9.23 0.95 15.90
CA THR A 84 9.38 0.98 17.36
C THR A 84 8.22 1.70 18.06
N GLN A 85 7.56 2.65 17.39
CA GLN A 85 6.34 3.30 17.88
C GLN A 85 5.06 2.56 17.45
N GLY A 86 5.21 1.33 16.95
CA GLY A 86 4.08 0.47 16.59
C GLY A 86 3.59 0.63 15.15
N GLY A 87 4.28 1.39 14.29
CA GLY A 87 3.98 1.44 12.85
C GLY A 87 4.13 0.07 12.20
N ARG A 88 3.12 -0.40 11.45
CA ARG A 88 3.14 -1.70 10.76
C ARG A 88 3.17 -1.58 9.24
N ASN A 89 2.61 -0.50 8.70
CA ASN A 89 2.51 -0.25 7.27
C ASN A 89 3.61 0.72 6.86
N GLN A 90 4.59 0.25 6.08
CA GLN A 90 5.56 1.15 5.47
C GLN A 90 4.97 1.83 4.24
N ARG A 91 5.04 3.16 4.20
CA ARG A 91 4.65 3.94 3.03
C ARG A 91 5.82 4.06 2.05
N VAL A 92 5.85 3.14 1.08
CA VAL A 92 6.76 3.23 -0.06
C VAL A 92 6.16 4.17 -1.10
N TRP A 93 6.37 5.48 -0.92
CA TRP A 93 5.91 6.54 -1.84
C TRP A 93 6.45 6.39 -3.28
N THR A 94 6.04 7.29 -4.18
CA THR A 94 6.35 7.34 -5.62
C THR A 94 7.78 6.89 -5.98
N LEU A 95 7.90 5.66 -6.47
CA LEU A 95 9.19 5.05 -6.88
C LEU A 95 9.91 5.82 -7.97
N VAL A 96 9.18 6.52 -8.86
CA VAL A 96 9.74 7.31 -9.96
C VAL A 96 10.77 8.34 -9.47
N ASN A 97 10.64 8.82 -8.23
CA ASN A 97 11.51 9.82 -7.65
C ASN A 97 12.66 9.23 -6.80
N LYS A 98 12.77 7.90 -6.70
CA LYS A 98 13.61 7.24 -5.68
C LYS A 98 14.90 6.60 -6.19
N GLY A 99 15.33 6.90 -7.42
CA GLY A 99 16.63 6.46 -7.97
C GLY A 99 16.85 4.94 -7.89
N ALA A 100 18.11 4.51 -8.00
CA ALA A 100 18.52 3.20 -7.52
C ALA A 100 18.91 3.33 -6.05
N VAL A 101 18.49 2.36 -5.24
CA VAL A 101 18.83 2.26 -3.82
C VAL A 101 19.88 1.20 -3.56
#